data_AF-A0A1Y6EET5-F1
#
_entry.id   AF-A0A1Y6EET5-F1
#
_cell.length_a   1.000
_cell.length_b   1.000
_cell.length_c   1.000
_cell.angle_alpha   90.00
_cell.angle_beta   90.00
_cell.angle_gamma   90.00
#
_symmetry.space_group_name_H-M   'P 1'
#
loop_
_entity.id
_entity.type
_entity.pdbx_description
1 polymer ?
#
loop_
_entity_poly.entity_id
_entity_poly.type
_entity_poly.pdbx_seq_one_letter_code
_entity_poly.pdbx_strand_id
1 'polypeptide(L)'
;MSAAIRHHHYKPELKELSLWFGPDFRHYKYFGVPQPIYVALVNSESMGRFFNEAIKGQYSCRLVDPSRMRQQRWQDIRSAS
;
A
#
# COMPACT_ATOMS: atom_id res chain seq x y z
N MET A 1 -8.27 9.38 11.67
CA MET A 1 -8.03 9.51 10.21
C MET A 1 -7.99 8.12 9.60
N SER A 2 -8.93 7.77 8.71
CA SER A 2 -8.84 6.51 7.96
C SER A 2 -7.93 6.71 6.75
N ALA A 3 -6.91 5.88 6.59
CA ALA A 3 -6.07 5.92 5.40
C ALA A 3 -6.77 5.18 4.26
N ALA A 4 -7.09 5.88 3.17
CA ALA A 4 -7.76 5.28 2.01
C ALA A 4 -6.75 4.45 1.18
N ILE A 5 -6.55 3.19 1.58
CA ILE A 5 -5.74 2.23 0.82
C ILE A 5 -6.54 1.81 -0.41
N ARG A 6 -6.03 2.13 -1.61
CA ARG A 6 -6.66 1.81 -2.90
C ARG A 6 -6.12 0.51 -3.50
N HIS A 7 -4.84 0.25 -3.26
CA HIS A 7 -4.17 -0.94 -3.74
C HIS A 7 -3.11 -1.38 -2.72
N HIS A 8 -2.82 -2.68 -2.71
CA HIS A 8 -1.84 -3.29 -1.83
C HIS A 8 -1.17 -4.46 -2.55
N HIS A 9 0.10 -4.69 -2.25
CA HIS A 9 0.87 -5.79 -2.80
C HIS A 9 1.91 -6.24 -1.79
N TYR A 10 2.04 -7.54 -1.56
CA TYR A 10 2.98 -8.10 -0.60
C TYR A 10 3.93 -9.08 -1.24
N LYS A 11 5.22 -8.95 -0.92
CA LYS A 11 6.28 -9.86 -1.34
C LYS A 11 6.78 -10.64 -0.12
N PRO A 12 6.39 -11.92 0.07
CA PRO A 12 6.79 -12.71 1.23
C PRO A 12 8.31 -12.90 1.31
N GLU A 13 8.96 -13.13 0.16
CA GLU A 13 10.42 -13.33 0.06
C GLU A 13 11.22 -12.16 0.63
N LEU A 14 10.71 -10.94 0.46
CA LEU A 14 11.37 -9.69 0.88
C LEU A 14 10.75 -9.09 2.15
N LYS A 15 9.67 -9.68 2.66
CA LYS A 15 8.82 -9.09 3.71
C LYS A 15 8.47 -7.63 3.40
N GLU A 16 8.17 -7.36 2.13
CA GLU A 16 7.93 -6.02 1.59
C GLU A 16 6.45 -5.84 1.30
N LEU A 17 5.84 -4.84 1.94
CA LEU A 17 4.46 -4.44 1.73
C LEU A 17 4.41 -3.11 0.98
N SER A 18 3.88 -3.14 -0.24
CA SER A 18 3.61 -1.95 -1.06
C SER A 18 2.15 -1.52 -0.87
N LEU A 19 1.94 -0.26 -0.48
CA LEU A 19 0.61 0.34 -0.30
C LEU A 19 0.47 1.57 -1.19
N TRP A 20 -0.69 1.69 -1.84
CA TRP A 20 -1.07 2.87 -2.60
C TRP A 20 -2.22 3.58 -1.91
N PHE A 21 -1.97 4.82 -1.50
CA PHE A 21 -2.96 5.66 -0.83
C PHE A 21 -3.61 6.62 -1.83
N GLY A 22 -4.95 6.70 -1.81
CA GLY A 22 -5.71 7.67 -2.60
C GLY A 22 -5.91 9.01 -1.87
N PRO A 23 -6.32 10.08 -2.58
CA PRO A 23 -6.64 10.15 -4.01
C PRO A 23 -5.42 10.21 -4.94
N ASP A 24 -4.24 10.61 -4.44
CA ASP A 24 -3.06 10.90 -5.28
C ASP A 24 -2.23 9.66 -5.67
N PHE A 25 -2.72 8.44 -5.40
CA PHE A 25 -2.00 7.18 -5.65
C PHE A 25 -0.57 7.16 -5.09
N ARG A 26 -0.37 7.72 -3.90
CA ARG A 26 0.96 7.78 -3.26
C ARG A 26 1.41 6.36 -2.91
N HIS A 27 2.51 5.94 -3.48
CA HIS A 27 3.08 4.61 -3.30
C HIS A 27 4.11 4.60 -2.17
N TYR A 28 3.82 3.85 -1.12
CA TYR A 28 4.75 3.61 -0.01
C TYR A 28 5.12 2.14 0.03
N LYS A 29 6.40 1.87 0.26
CA LYS A 29 6.90 0.54 0.61
C LYS A 29 7.22 0.49 2.09
N TYR A 30 6.76 -0.57 2.73
CA TYR A 30 7.08 -0.94 4.11
C TYR A 30 7.94 -2.19 4.07
N PHE A 31 9.07 -2.14 4.77
CA PHE A 31 10.04 -3.22 4.82
C PHE A 31 9.98 -3.96 6.16
N GLY A 32 10.23 -5.26 6.13
CA GLY A 32 10.21 -6.10 7.32
C GLY A 32 8.81 -6.40 7.86
N VAL A 33 7.76 -6.23 7.04
CA VAL A 33 6.39 -6.56 7.43
C VAL A 33 6.21 -8.09 7.36
N PRO A 34 5.91 -8.78 8.46
CA PRO A 34 5.68 -10.21 8.44
C PRO A 34 4.42 -10.58 7.65
N GLN A 35 4.41 -11.78 7.07
CA GLN A 35 3.24 -12.30 6.35
C GLN A 35 1.97 -12.35 7.20
N PRO A 36 2.00 -12.72 8.51
CA PRO A 36 0.81 -12.65 9.35
C PRO A 36 0.21 -11.24 9.47
N ILE A 37 1.04 -10.19 9.48
CA ILE A 37 0.58 -8.80 9.55
C ILE A 37 -0.10 -8.40 8.24
N TYR A 38 0.44 -8.83 7.11
CA TYR A 38 -0.21 -8.64 5.82
C TYR A 38 -1.57 -9.35 5.74
N VAL A 39 -1.64 -10.60 6.19
CA VAL A 39 -2.90 -11.37 6.22
C VAL A 39 -3.93 -10.70 7.13
N ALA A 40 -3.52 -10.20 8.30
CA ALA A 40 -4.39 -9.46 9.20
C ALA A 40 -4.89 -8.13 8.60
N LEU A 41 -4.01 -7.42 7.87
CA LEU A 41 -4.40 -6.20 7.14
C LEU A 41 -5.50 -6.46 6.11
N VAL A 42 -5.35 -7.51 5.30
CA VAL A 42 -6.32 -7.87 4.23
C VAL A 42 -7.64 -8.40 4.80
N ASN A 43 -7.61 -9.11 5.93
CA ASN A 43 -8.81 -9.61 6.58
C ASN A 43 -9.51 -8.58 7.49
N SER A 44 -8.89 -7.42 7.73
CA SER A 44 -9.50 -6.40 8.60
C SER A 44 -10.70 -5.73 7.93
N GLU A 45 -11.74 -5.44 8.71
CA GLU A 45 -12.92 -4.70 8.25
C GLU A 45 -12.56 -3.32 7.68
N SER A 46 -11.46 -2.74 8.16
CA SER A 46 -10.94 -1.47 7.65
C SER A 46 -9.42 -1.51 7.59
N MET A 47 -8.90 -1.77 6.38
CA MET A 47 -7.46 -1.76 6.10
C MET A 47 -6.80 -0.45 6.57
N GLY A 48 -7.48 0.68 6.41
CA GLY A 48 -6.99 1.99 6.84
C GLY A 48 -6.87 2.13 8.34
N ARG A 49 -7.79 1.53 9.12
CA ARG A 49 -7.71 1.52 10.59
C ARG A 49 -6.59 0.61 11.06
N PHE A 50 -6.55 -0.63 10.56
CA PHE A 50 -5.50 -1.58 10.89
C PHE A 50 -4.11 -1.03 10.55
N PHE A 51 -3.96 -0.39 9.39
CA PHE A 51 -2.71 0.26 9.02
C PHE A 51 -2.26 1.31 10.05
N ASN A 52 -3.16 2.17 10.52
CA ASN A 52 -2.81 3.21 11.48
C ASN A 52 -2.45 2.63 12.87
N GLU A 53 -3.08 1.54 13.28
CA GLU A 53 -2.88 0.92 14.60
C GLU A 53 -1.66 -0.01 14.62
N ALA A 54 -1.46 -0.83 13.58
CA ALA A 54 -0.49 -1.93 13.59
C ALA A 54 0.75 -1.70 12.71
N ILE A 55 0.70 -0.80 11.71
CA ILE A 55 1.77 -0.65 10.71
C ILE A 55 2.45 0.72 10.78
N LYS A 56 1.65 1.79 10.93
CA LYS A 56 2.13 3.16 10.92
C LYS A 56 3.08 3.42 12.09
N GLY A 57 4.32 3.79 11.77
CA GLY A 57 5.36 4.07 12.77
C GLY A 57 6.01 2.81 13.38
N GLN A 58 5.50 1.61 13.09
CA GLN A 58 6.08 0.34 13.56
C GLN A 58 7.09 -0.24 12.56
N TYR A 59 6.92 0.04 11.27
CA TYR A 59 7.78 -0.48 10.21
C TYR A 59 8.50 0.63 9.45
N SER A 60 9.72 0.31 9.00
CA SER A 60 10.49 1.19 8.13
C SER A 60 9.75 1.39 6.83
N CYS A 61 9.43 2.65 6.50
CA CYS A 61 8.69 3.01 5.31
C CYS A 61 9.52 3.92 4.38
N ARG A 62 9.33 3.74 3.08
CA ARG A 62 9.93 4.59 2.05
C ARG A 62 8.86 4.98 1.04
N LEU A 63 8.81 6.28 0.73
CA LEU A 63 8.04 6.79 -0.40
C LEU A 63 8.75 6.39 -1.70
N VAL A 64 8.07 5.66 -2.58
CA VAL A 64 8.65 5.07 -3.81
C VAL A 64 8.23 5.88 -5.03
N ASP A 65 8.46 7.18 -4.87
CA ASP A 65 8.30 8.23 -5.87
C ASP A 65 6.85 8.76 -6.09
N PRO A 66 6.64 10.08 -5.99
CA PRO A 66 5.44 10.82 -6.39
C PRO A 66 5.32 11.13 -7.91
N SER A 67 6.16 10.54 -8.77
CA SER A 67 6.20 10.91 -10.20
C SER A 67 4.86 10.73 -10.93
N ARG A 68 4.32 11.86 -11.43
CA ARG A 68 3.13 12.00 -12.31
C ARG A 68 3.06 10.96 -13.44
N MET A 69 4.18 10.39 -13.87
CA MET A 69 4.27 9.37 -14.92
C MET A 69 3.48 8.08 -14.63
N ARG A 70 3.28 7.69 -13.37
CA ARG A 70 2.51 6.46 -13.07
C ARG A 70 0.98 6.67 -13.19
N GLN A 71 0.51 7.92 -13.18
CA GLN A 71 -0.90 8.27 -13.37
C GLN A 71 -1.37 7.97 -14.82
N GLN A 72 -0.46 8.10 -15.79
CA GLN A 72 -0.74 7.81 -17.21
C GLN A 72 -0.89 6.29 -17.47
N ARG A 73 0.08 5.49 -17.02
CA ARG A 73 0.11 4.04 -17.30
C ARG A 73 -1.04 3.24 -16.69
N TRP A 74 -1.59 3.65 -15.54
CA TRP A 74 -2.76 2.98 -14.96
C TRP A 74 -4.09 3.41 -15.61
N GLN A 75 -4.15 4.58 -16.23
CA GLN A 75 -5.29 4.97 -17.06
C GLN A 75 -5.26 4.19 -18.39
N ASP A 76 -4.09 4.02 -18.99
CA ASP A 76 -3.94 3.30 -20.27
C ASP A 76 -4.33 1.81 -20.16
N ILE A 77 -4.05 1.15 -19.04
CA ILE A 77 -4.47 -0.26 -18.80
C ILE A 77 -5.99 -0.37 -18.59
N ARG A 78 -6.65 0.69 -18.12
CA ARG A 78 -8.11 0.71 -17.84
C ARG A 78 -8.96 1.19 -19.02
N SER A 79 -8.36 1.89 -19.97
CA SER A 79 -9.03 2.42 -21.18
C SER A 79 -8.89 1.52 -22.41
N ALA A 80 -8.19 0.39 -22.30
CA ALA A 80 -8.20 -0.67 -23.30
C ALA A 80 -9.43 -1.58 -23.06
N SER A 81 -10.61 -1.13 -23.49
CA SER A 81 -11.82 -1.93 -23.66
C SER A 81 -12.56 -1.46 -24.90
#